data_AF-A0A135VT23-F1
#
_entry.id   AF-A0A135VT23-F1
#
_cell.length_a   1.000
_cell.length_b   1.000
_cell.length_c   1.000
_cell.angle_alpha   90.00
_cell.angle_beta   90.00
_cell.angle_gamma   90.00
#
_symmetry.space_group_name_H-M   'P 1'
#
loop_
_entity.id
_entity.type
_entity.pdbx_description
1 polymer ?
#
loop_
_entity_poly.entity_id
_entity_poly.type
_entity_poly.pdbx_seq_one_letter_code
_entity_poly.pdbx_strand_id
1 'polypeptide(L)' 'MPFKIYCDGCQTLLYFGETPKAPYEIIEDNNGRCPKCARKLASEPISLEVKPMRELKLPLPSP' A
#
# COMPACT_ATOMS: atom_id res chain seq x y z
N MET A 1 -6.65 4.91 -15.19
CA MET A 1 -5.45 4.27 -14.57
C MET A 1 -5.92 3.66 -13.25
N PRO A 2 -5.94 2.32 -13.11
CA PRO A 2 -6.56 1.68 -11.96
C PRO A 2 -5.66 1.72 -10.70
N PHE A 3 -6.29 1.92 -9.55
CA PHE A 3 -5.68 1.80 -8.23
C PHE A 3 -5.63 0.33 -7.82
N LYS A 4 -4.51 -0.06 -7.23
CA LYS A 4 -4.29 -1.40 -6.69
C LYS A 4 -3.81 -1.30 -5.26
N ILE A 5 -4.42 -2.05 -4.37
CA ILE A 5 -4.01 -2.10 -2.97
C ILE A 5 -3.75 -3.55 -2.60
N TYR A 6 -2.60 -3.76 -1.98
CA TYR A 6 -2.09 -5.07 -1.65
C TYR A 6 -1.97 -5.23 -0.14
N CYS A 7 -2.18 -6.44 0.35
CA CYS A 7 -1.86 -6.78 1.72
C CYS A 7 -0.35 -6.72 1.92
N ASP A 8 0.11 -5.88 2.82
CA ASP A 8 1.53 -5.78 3.23
C ASP A 8 2.13 -7.15 3.56
N GLY A 9 1.33 -8.01 4.18
CA GLY A 9 1.80 -9.28 4.69
C GLY A 9 2.00 -10.42 3.70
N CYS A 10 1.12 -10.51 2.69
CA CYS A 10 1.10 -11.65 1.78
C CYS A 10 0.93 -11.24 0.30
N GLN A 11 0.96 -9.94 0.03
CA GLN A 11 0.80 -9.31 -1.28
C GLN A 11 -0.47 -9.71 -2.03
N THR A 12 -1.50 -10.19 -1.32
CA THR A 12 -2.82 -10.44 -1.92
C THR A 12 -3.44 -9.11 -2.30
N LEU A 13 -4.05 -9.08 -3.48
CA LEU A 13 -4.83 -7.93 -3.95
C LEU A 13 -6.07 -7.78 -3.06
N LEU A 14 -6.14 -6.68 -2.30
CA LEU A 14 -7.28 -6.33 -1.44
C LEU A 14 -8.29 -5.46 -2.18
N TYR A 15 -7.81 -4.64 -3.12
CA TYR A 15 -8.67 -3.77 -3.93
C TYR A 15 -8.06 -3.52 -5.32
N PHE A 16 -8.92 -3.50 -6.33
CA PHE A 16 -8.63 -3.10 -7.71
C PHE A 16 -9.81 -2.31 -8.26
N GLY A 17 -9.58 -1.09 -8.73
CA GLY A 17 -10.63 -0.28 -9.33
C GLY A 17 -10.12 1.05 -9.87
N GLU A 18 -10.97 1.78 -10.60
CA GLU A 18 -10.61 3.06 -11.20
C GLU A 18 -10.70 4.24 -10.23
N THR A 19 -11.46 4.06 -9.15
CA THR A 19 -11.64 5.06 -8.09
C THR A 19 -10.73 4.76 -6.90
N PRO A 20 -10.14 5.78 -6.27
CA PRO A 20 -9.47 5.59 -5.00
C PRO A 20 -10.52 5.32 -3.91
N LYS A 21 -10.35 4.24 -3.15
CA LYS A 21 -11.11 3.97 -1.92
C LYS A 21 -10.27 4.34 -0.70
N ALA A 22 -10.92 4.81 0.34
CA ALA A 22 -10.24 5.09 1.59
C ALA A 22 -9.84 3.77 2.31
N PRO A 23 -8.79 3.79 3.15
CA PRO A 23 -8.33 2.58 3.84
C PRO A 23 -9.43 1.90 4.67
N TYR A 24 -10.27 2.67 5.36
CA TYR A 24 -11.36 2.12 6.18
C TYR A 24 -12.39 1.37 5.34
N GLU A 25 -12.75 1.85 4.15
CA GLU A 25 -13.68 1.16 3.25
C GLU A 25 -13.11 -0.18 2.80
N ILE A 26 -11.81 -0.24 2.49
CA ILE A 26 -11.15 -1.48 2.07
C ILE A 26 -11.08 -2.47 3.23
N ILE A 27 -10.88 -1.97 4.45
CA ILE A 27 -10.90 -2.78 5.67
C ILE A 27 -12.31 -3.35 5.89
N GLU A 28 -13.36 -2.56 5.75
CA GLU A 28 -14.76 -3.00 5.87
C GLU A 28 -15.13 -4.02 4.79
N ASP A 29 -14.78 -3.77 3.53
CA ASP A 29 -14.98 -4.69 2.39
C ASP A 29 -14.33 -6.07 2.63
N ASN A 30 -13.25 -6.10 3.40
CA ASN A 30 -12.51 -7.31 3.75
C ASN A 30 -12.81 -7.81 5.19
N ASN A 31 -13.91 -7.39 5.82
CA ASN A 31 -14.29 -7.77 7.19
C ASN A 31 -13.18 -7.56 8.24
N GLY A 32 -12.36 -6.52 8.06
CA GLY A 32 -11.26 -6.17 8.94
C GLY A 32 -10.03 -7.08 8.84
N ARG A 33 -9.99 -8.04 7.92
CA ARG A 33 -8.90 -9.03 7.82
C ARG A 33 -8.53 -9.36 6.38
N CYS A 34 -7.26 -9.68 6.15
CA CYS A 34 -6.85 -10.17 4.84
C CYS A 34 -7.47 -11.56 4.56
N PRO A 35 -8.12 -11.77 3.40
CA PRO A 35 -8.77 -13.04 3.07
C PRO A 35 -7.78 -14.20 2.88
N LYS A 36 -6.49 -13.92 2.60
CA LYS A 36 -5.48 -14.96 2.37
C LYS A 36 -4.66 -15.31 3.61
N CYS A 37 -4.19 -14.32 4.36
CA CYS A 37 -3.30 -14.55 5.52
C CYS A 37 -3.97 -14.31 6.88
N ALA A 38 -5.26 -13.95 6.90
CA ALA A 38 -6.05 -13.66 8.10
C ALA A 38 -5.51 -12.55 9.02
N ARG A 39 -4.49 -11.79 8.60
CA ARG A 39 -3.99 -10.62 9.36
C ARG A 39 -5.08 -9.57 9.49
N LYS A 40 -5.13 -8.92 10.65
CA LYS A 40 -5.96 -7.75 10.89
C LYS A 40 -5.48 -6.60 10.00
N LEU A 41 -6.37 -6.04 9.20
CA LEU A 41 -6.09 -4.84 8.44
C LEU A 41 -6.29 -3.62 9.35
N ALA A 42 -5.42 -2.63 9.23
CA ALA A 42 -5.46 -1.41 10.01
C ALA A 42 -5.34 -0.21 9.06
N SER A 43 -6.10 0.85 9.35
CA SER A 43 -6.02 2.12 8.62
C SER A 43 -4.79 2.92 9.04
N GLU A 44 -4.35 2.73 10.29
CA GLU A 44 -3.15 3.34 10.81
C GLU A 44 -1.92 2.59 10.30
N PRO A 45 -0.91 3.31 9.78
CA PRO A 45 0.34 2.70 9.35
C PRO A 45 1.06 2.08 10.55
N ILE A 46 1.30 0.77 10.50
CA ILE A 46 1.91 0.00 11.60
C ILE A 46 3.41 0.31 11.74
N SER A 47 4.07 0.71 10.65
CA SER A 47 5.47 1.13 10.64
C SER A 47 5.73 2.11 9.49
N LEU A 48 6.18 3.31 9.83
CA LEU A 48 6.72 4.27 8.88
C LEU A 48 8.23 4.32 9.09
N GLU A 49 8.99 3.62 8.24
CA GLU A 49 10.45 3.76 8.21
C GLU A 49 10.82 4.89 7.23
N VAL A 50 11.01 6.10 7.76
CA VAL A 50 11.51 7.23 6.98
C VAL A 50 13.02 7.07 6.81
N LYS A 51 13.43 6.42 5.72
CA LYS A 51 14.83 6.39 5.31
C LYS A 51 15.15 7.70 4.56
N PRO A 52 16.28 8.37 4.86
CA PRO A 52 16.72 9.47 4.02
C PRO A 52 16.88 8.95 2.59
N MET A 53 16.33 9.69 1.64
CA MET A 53 16.60 9.46 0.23
C MET A 53 18.11 9.66 0.07
N ARG A 54 18.90 8.58 0.11
CA ARG A 54 20.25 8.63 -0.43
C ARG A 54 20.04 9.11 -1.85
N GLU A 55 20.60 10.26 -2.18
CA GLU A 55 20.58 10.81 -3.53
C GLU A 55 20.89 9.65 -4.48
N LEU A 56 19.87 9.16 -5.18
CA LEU A 56 20.11 8.47 -6.43
C LEU A 56 20.91 9.50 -7.20
N LYS A 57 22.21 9.26 -7.40
CA LYS A 57 23.05 10.02 -8.31
C LYS A 57 22.39 9.89 -9.68
N LEU A 58 21.41 10.74 -9.95
CA LEU A 58 20.96 11.01 -11.29
C LEU A 58 22.21 11.58 -11.98
N PRO A 59 22.71 10.96 -13.06
CA PRO A 59 23.81 11.56 -13.80
C PRO A 59 23.36 12.96 -14.21
N LEU A 60 24.10 13.97 -13.77
CA LEU A 60 23.88 15.36 -14.18
C LEU A 60 23.92 15.39 -15.71
N PRO A 61 23.00 16.11 -16.38
CA PRO A 61 23.15 16.34 -17.81
C PRO A 61 24.45 17.11 -18.03
N SER A 62 25.34 16.52 -18.84
CA SER A 62 26.59 17.15 -19.26
C SER A 62 26.30 18.49 -19.95
N PRO A 63 27.14 19.53 -19.74
CA PRO A 63 26.97 20.84 -20.38
C PRO A 63 27.11 20.79 -21.90
#